data_AF-A0A8S1A9V2-F1
#
_entry.id   AF-A0A8S1A9V2-F1
#
_cell.length_a   1.000
_cell.length_b   1.000
_cell.length_c   1.000
_cell.angle_alpha   90.00
_cell.angle_beta   90.00
_cell.angle_gamma   90.00
#
_symmetry.space_group_name_H-M   'P 1'
#
loop_
_entity.id
_entity.type
_entity.pdbx_description
1 polymer ?
#
loop_
_entity_poly.entity_id
_entity_poly.type
_entity_poly.pdbx_seq_one_letter_code
_entity_poly.pdbx_strand_id
1 'polypeptide(L)' 'MRSCAIILFVVLVFLKHSFATCPSGEYNPGPDCAFEEICGLPTSHSARDHYCDCWCMPPLIRDTISNLCVTECPEVLPP' A
#
# COMPACT_ATOMS: atom_id res chain seq x y z
N MET A 1 20.84 -26.10 -21.91
CA MET A 1 19.37 -26.18 -21.73
C MET A 1 18.95 -26.27 -20.26
N ARG A 2 19.61 -27.08 -19.41
CA ARG A 2 19.28 -27.17 -17.97
C ARG A 2 19.45 -25.87 -17.18
N SER A 3 20.51 -25.11 -17.45
CA SER A 3 20.81 -23.85 -16.73
C SER A 3 19.77 -22.75 -17.01
N CYS A 4 19.24 -22.65 -18.24
CA CYS A 4 18.21 -21.67 -18.58
C CYS A 4 16.88 -21.94 -17.84
N ALA A 5 16.52 -23.21 -17.65
CA ALA A 5 15.30 -23.57 -16.93
C ALA A 5 15.37 -23.19 -15.45
N ILE A 6 16.55 -23.32 -14.82
CA ILE A 6 16.77 -22.93 -13.42
C ILE A 6 16.65 -21.41 -13.26
N ILE A 7 17.27 -20.64 -14.15
CA ILE A 7 17.19 -19.17 -14.13
C ILE A 7 15.74 -18.72 -14.32
N LEU A 8 15.02 -19.31 -15.28
CA LEU A 8 13.61 -18.99 -15.52
C LEU A 8 12.74 -19.29 -14.29
N PHE A 9 12.98 -20.43 -13.63
CA PHE A 9 12.25 -20.81 -12.42
C PHE A 9 12.51 -19.84 -11.26
N VAL A 10 13.77 -19.44 -11.07
CA VAL A 10 14.15 -18.46 -10.04
C VAL A 10 13.48 -17.11 -10.31
N VAL A 11 13.52 -16.62 -11.54
CA VAL A 11 12.86 -15.35 -11.95
C VAL A 11 11.35 -15.41 -11.68
N LEU A 12 10.68 -16.52 -12.02
CA LEU A 12 9.25 -16.69 -11.78
C LEU A 12 8.89 -16.73 -10.28
N VAL A 13 9.74 -17.34 -9.46
CA VAL A 13 9.56 -17.35 -7.99
C VAL A 13 9.71 -15.94 -7.40
N PHE A 14 10.72 -15.19 -7.84
CA PHE A 14 10.93 -13.81 -7.41
C PHE A 14 9.79 -12.88 -7.87
N LEU A 15 9.32 -13.03 -9.11
CA LEU A 15 8.18 -12.26 -9.63
C LEU A 15 6.89 -12.50 -8.84
N LYS A 16 6.66 -13.73 -8.35
CA LYS A 16 5.53 -14.01 -7.46
C LYS A 16 5.67 -13.38 -6.08
N HIS A 17 6.89 -13.23 -5.58
CA HIS A 17 7.15 -12.63 -4.27
C HIS A 17 7.00 -11.11 -4.28
N SER A 18 7.15 -10.47 -5.45
CA SER A 18 7.00 -9.02 -5.62
C SER A 18 5.54 -8.53 -5.60
N PHE A 19 4.55 -9.42 -5.64
CA PHE A 19 3.15 -9.07 -5.38
C PHE A 19 2.86 -9.22 -3.88
N ALA A 20 3.27 -8.22 -3.09
CA ALA A 20 2.80 -8.09 -1.72
C ALA A 20 1.26 -8.11 -1.74
N THR A 21 0.67 -9.13 -1.12
CA THR A 21 -0.79 -9.27 -1.05
C THR A 21 -1.30 -8.28 -0.02
N CYS A 22 -2.23 -7.40 -0.40
CA CYS A 22 -2.75 -6.39 0.50
C CYS A 22 -3.69 -6.98 1.56
N PRO A 23 -3.71 -6.39 2.78
CA PRO A 23 -4.72 -6.68 3.79
C PRO A 23 -6.15 -6.51 3.26
N SER A 24 -7.12 -7.13 3.94
CA SER A 24 -8.53 -6.95 3.59
C SER A 24 -8.96 -5.50 3.82
N GLY A 25 -9.65 -4.91 2.83
CA GLY A 25 -10.02 -3.49 2.84
C GLY A 25 -8.98 -2.57 2.19
N GLU A 26 -7.87 -3.15 1.72
CA GLU A 26 -6.81 -2.43 1.03
C GLU A 26 -6.55 -2.96 -0.39
N TYR A 27 -5.99 -2.12 -1.26
CA TYR A 27 -5.64 -2.46 -2.63
C TYR A 27 -4.24 -1.96 -2.98
N ASN A 28 -3.59 -2.62 -3.94
CA ASN A 28 -2.31 -2.15 -4.46
C ASN A 28 -2.58 -1.03 -5.49
N PRO A 29 -2.16 0.21 -5.24
CA PRO A 29 -2.40 1.34 -6.15
C PRO A 29 -1.57 1.27 -7.44
N GLY A 30 -0.61 0.35 -7.52
CA GLY A 30 0.28 0.19 -8.65
C GLY A 30 1.53 1.08 -8.59
N PRO A 31 2.36 1.03 -9.64
CA PRO A 31 3.65 1.73 -9.68
C PRO A 31 3.53 3.26 -9.81
N ASP A 32 2.40 3.74 -10.33
CA ASP A 32 2.08 5.17 -10.48
C ASP A 32 1.13 5.63 -9.36
N CYS A 33 1.37 5.18 -8.14
CA CYS A 33 0.53 5.52 -7.00
C CYS A 33 0.53 7.05 -6.79
N ALA A 34 -0.67 7.63 -6.70
CA ALA A 34 -0.88 9.06 -6.44
C ALA A 34 -0.83 9.38 -4.92
N PHE A 35 -1.87 10.04 -4.39
CA PHE A 35 -2.04 10.31 -2.95
C PHE A 35 -3.12 9.42 -2.33
N GLU A 36 -2.80 8.78 -1.21
CA GLU A 36 -3.79 8.17 -0.32
C GLU A 36 -4.38 9.25 0.60
N GLU A 37 -5.68 9.15 0.89
CA GLU A 37 -6.35 10.00 1.88
C GLU A 37 -6.11 9.43 3.29
N ILE A 38 -5.62 10.27 4.19
CA ILE A 38 -5.19 9.85 5.52
C ILE A 38 -5.71 10.85 6.57
N CYS A 39 -6.20 10.35 7.69
CA CYS A 39 -6.70 11.18 8.78
C CYS A 39 -5.60 12.09 9.36
N GLY A 40 -5.91 13.38 9.46
CA GLY A 40 -5.02 14.40 10.00
C GLY A 40 -4.04 15.00 8.99
N LEU A 41 -4.03 14.52 7.74
CA LEU A 41 -3.21 15.09 6.67
C LEU A 41 -4.06 15.32 5.41
N PRO A 42 -4.08 16.54 4.85
CA PRO A 42 -4.91 16.84 3.69
C PRO A 42 -4.53 16.03 2.44
N THR A 43 -3.33 15.44 2.42
CA THR A 43 -2.78 14.45 1.48
C THR A 43 -1.40 14.03 2.00
N SER A 44 -0.91 12.83 1.69
CA SER A 44 0.41 12.29 2.10
C SER A 44 1.64 13.11 1.65
N HIS A 45 1.47 14.30 1.06
CA HIS A 45 2.52 15.22 0.64
C HIS A 45 3.53 15.63 1.72
N SER A 46 3.18 15.50 3.01
CA SER A 46 4.08 15.85 4.14
C SER A 46 5.07 14.75 4.51
N ALA A 47 4.80 13.49 4.14
CA ALA A 47 5.70 12.35 4.38
C ALA A 47 6.32 11.94 3.05
N ARG A 48 7.54 12.43 2.77
CA ARG A 48 8.29 12.20 1.53
C ARG A 48 8.69 10.74 1.26
N ASP A 49 8.36 9.82 2.16
CA ASP A 49 8.67 8.42 1.98
C ASP A 49 7.56 7.81 1.12
N HIS A 50 7.85 7.67 -0.16
CA HIS A 50 7.02 7.02 -1.18
C HIS A 50 6.50 5.66 -0.69
N TYR A 51 5.32 5.66 -0.11
CA TYR A 51 4.61 4.44 0.23
C TYR A 51 3.58 4.14 -0.88
N CYS A 52 4.06 3.54 -1.98
CA CYS A 52 3.19 2.71 -2.83
C CYS A 52 2.94 1.35 -2.15
N ASP A 53 2.62 1.40 -0.86
CA ASP A 53 2.11 0.26 -0.12
C ASP A 53 0.63 0.06 -0.46
N CYS A 54 0.01 -0.89 0.20
CA CYS A 54 -1.41 -1.11 0.12
C CYS A 54 -2.17 0.09 0.64
N TRP A 55 -3.18 0.53 -0.11
CA TRP A 55 -4.01 1.69 0.21
C TRP A 55 -5.42 1.29 0.57
N CYS A 56 -6.07 2.08 1.41
CA CYS A 56 -7.48 1.90 1.73
C CYS A 56 -8.36 2.00 0.49
N MET A 57 -9.22 1.00 0.28
CA MET A 57 -10.16 1.01 -0.84
C MET A 57 -11.09 2.22 -0.76
N PRO A 58 -11.29 3.00 -1.83
CA PRO A 58 -12.26 4.09 -1.81
C PRO A 58 -13.66 3.57 -1.44
N PRO A 59 -14.43 4.25 -0.56
CA PRO A 59 -14.22 5.58 0.01
C PRO A 59 -13.57 5.60 1.42
N LEU A 60 -12.78 4.58 1.77
CA LEU A 60 -12.15 4.50 3.09
C LEU A 60 -10.91 5.41 3.18
N ILE A 61 -10.62 5.83 4.41
CA ILE A 61 -9.54 6.74 4.77
C ILE A 61 -8.62 6.02 5.76
N ARG A 62 -7.31 6.19 5.64
CA ARG A 62 -6.35 5.58 6.58
C ARG A 62 -6.27 6.40 7.86
N ASP A 63 -6.52 5.77 9.00
CA ASP A 63 -6.24 6.37 10.31
C ASP A 63 -4.74 6.26 10.63
N THR A 64 -4.06 7.38 10.88
CA THR A 64 -2.64 7.41 11.24
C THR A 64 -2.34 6.76 12.59
N ILE A 65 -3.32 6.70 13.50
CA ILE A 65 -3.14 6.16 14.86
C ILE A 65 -3.25 4.63 14.82
N SER A 66 -4.38 4.11 14.35
CA SER A 66 -4.65 2.67 14.32
C SER A 66 -4.08 1.96 13.10
N ASN A 67 -3.65 2.70 12.07
CA ASN A 67 -3.28 2.20 10.74
C ASN A 67 -4.40 1.41 10.04
N LEU A 68 -5.66 1.59 10.46
CA LEU A 68 -6.81 0.93 9.88
C LEU A 68 -7.51 1.81 8.84
N CYS A 69 -8.15 1.17 7.87
CA CYS A 69 -9.03 1.85 6.93
C CYS A 69 -10.42 2.05 7.55
N VAL A 70 -10.81 3.30 7.73
CA VAL A 70 -12.05 3.74 8.37
C VAL A 70 -12.89 4.58 7.42
N THR A 71 -14.20 4.66 7.65
CA THR A 71 -15.09 5.52 6.84
C THR A 71 -15.02 6.99 7.22
N GLU A 72 -14.62 7.30 8.45
CA GLU A 72 -14.55 8.65 9.00
C GLU A 72 -13.36 8.75 9.96
N CYS A 73 -12.73 9.93 10.00
CA CYS A 73 -11.60 10.15 10.90
C CYS A 73 -12.05 10.31 12.35
N PRO A 74 -11.30 9.74 13.32
CA PRO A 74 -11.62 9.92 14.73
C PRO A 74 -11.51 11.39 15.13
N GLU A 75 -12.47 11.88 15.92
CA GLU A 75 -12.54 13.29 16.37
C GLU A 75 -11.33 13.73 17.21
N VAL A 76 -10.57 12.77 17.76
CA VAL A 76 -9.34 13.03 18.51
C VAL A 76 -8.16 12.90 17.57
N LEU A 77 -7.89 13.94 16.78
CA LEU A 77 -6.61 14.08 16.11
C LEU A 77 -5.52 14.27 17.17
N PRO A 78 -4.38 13.55 17.10
CA PRO A 78 -3.27 13.77 18.02
C PRO A 78 -2.72 15.20 17.84
N PRO A 79 -2.18 15.81 18.91
CA PRO A 79 -1.62 17.16 18.87
C PRO A 79 -0.40 17.30 17.95
#